data_AF-A0A2U9B9N0-F1
#
_entry.id   AF-A0A2U9B9N0-F1
#
_cell.length_a   1.000
_cell.length_b   1.000
_cell.length_c   1.000
_cell.angle_alpha   90.00
_cell.angle_beta   90.00
_cell.angle_gamma   90.00
#
_symmetry.space_group_name_H-M   'P 1'
#
loop_
_entity.id
_entity.type
_entity.pdbx_description
1 polymer ?
#
loop_
_entity_poly.entity_id
_entity_poly.type
_entity_poly.pdbx_seq_one_letter_code
_entity_poly.pdbx_strand_id
1 'polypeptide(L)'
;MRREIAAVVFFLKRLVKKGGKLEPHQVELFVERLAVALQEKFKGHWYPETPSKGQAYRCIRVNRFHRQDPELLRACRESGIQHSDLGLPRELTLWADPGEVCCRYGEQNPCFSVATFPSEEEDGKDVAKKVTSALERVTSDYHSGSSSDEEGTRTSPLTIDHSRGAYQVFRPRNRAPHSLRHNLWFPPGYRGGPGYWDTNMLHGYS
;
A
#
# COMPACT_ATOMS: atom_id res chain seq x y z
N MET A 1 4.17 -8.96 -1.85
CA MET A 1 3.49 -9.49 -0.64
C MET A 1 4.35 -9.39 0.62
N ARG A 2 5.56 -9.97 0.68
CA ARG A 2 6.36 -10.00 1.92
C ARG A 2 6.68 -8.60 2.47
N ARG A 3 7.04 -7.65 1.59
CA ARG A 3 7.36 -6.26 1.95
C ARG A 3 6.14 -5.55 2.56
N GLU A 4 4.97 -5.78 1.97
CA GLU A 4 3.69 -5.21 2.40
C GLU A 4 3.26 -5.78 3.77
N ILE A 5 3.37 -7.09 3.97
CA ILE A 5 3.12 -7.72 5.27
C ILE A 5 4.08 -7.14 6.33
N ALA A 6 5.36 -7.00 6.01
CA ALA A 6 6.35 -6.40 6.91
C ALA A 6 5.96 -4.97 7.33
N ALA A 7 5.49 -4.15 6.39
CA ALA A 7 5.03 -2.79 6.70
C ALA A 7 3.77 -2.80 7.59
N VAL A 8 2.81 -3.70 7.33
CA VAL A 8 1.61 -3.87 8.17
C VAL A 8 2.00 -4.24 9.60
N VAL A 9 2.81 -5.29 9.79
CA VAL A 9 3.17 -5.75 11.14
C VAL A 9 4.01 -4.73 11.87
N PHE A 10 4.90 -4.01 11.18
CA PHE A 10 5.69 -2.94 11.79
C PHE A 10 4.84 -1.73 12.20
N PHE A 11 3.84 -1.38 11.41
CA PHE A 11 2.88 -0.34 11.75
C PHE A 11 2.04 -0.73 12.98
N LEU A 12 1.49 -1.94 13.00
CA LEU A 12 0.72 -2.44 14.14
C LEU A 12 1.58 -2.59 15.40
N LYS A 13 2.84 -3.05 15.27
CA LYS A 13 3.83 -3.09 16.35
C LYS A 13 3.95 -1.74 17.05
N ARG A 14 4.05 -0.65 16.28
CA ARG A 14 4.14 0.72 16.82
C ARG A 14 2.88 1.12 17.59
N LEU A 15 1.69 0.75 17.09
CA LEU A 15 0.43 1.02 17.78
C LEU A 15 0.31 0.24 19.09
N VAL A 16 0.64 -1.05 19.07
CA VAL A 16 0.60 -1.92 20.25
C VAL A 16 1.60 -1.46 21.31
N LYS A 17 2.85 -1.12 20.92
CA LYS A 17 3.84 -0.54 21.85
C LYS A 17 3.35 0.77 22.47
N LYS A 18 2.68 1.63 21.71
CA LYS A 18 2.11 2.88 22.22
C LYS A 18 0.99 2.62 23.25
N GLY A 19 0.28 1.50 23.13
CA GLY A 19 -0.75 1.08 24.10
C GLY A 19 -0.19 0.75 25.48
N GLY A 20 1.09 0.35 25.58
CA GLY A 20 1.82 0.23 26.85
C GLY A 20 1.38 -0.91 27.79
N LYS A 21 0.53 -1.83 27.34
CA LYS A 21 -0.01 -2.94 28.17
C LYS A 21 0.73 -4.26 28.06
N LEU A 22 1.61 -4.41 27.06
CA LEU A 22 2.27 -5.66 26.74
C LEU A 22 3.78 -5.52 26.86
N GLU A 23 4.43 -6.56 27.37
CA GLU A 23 5.88 -6.63 27.46
C GLU A 23 6.53 -6.73 26.07
N PRO A 24 7.77 -6.25 25.89
CA PRO A 24 8.44 -6.25 24.59
C PRO A 24 8.42 -7.62 23.90
N HIS A 25 8.73 -8.70 24.63
CA HIS A 25 8.73 -10.06 24.09
C HIS A 25 7.34 -10.52 23.61
N GLN A 26 6.27 -10.17 24.34
CA GLN A 26 4.90 -10.49 23.93
C GLN A 26 4.53 -9.76 22.63
N VAL A 27 4.96 -8.51 22.48
CA VAL A 27 4.75 -7.74 21.25
C VAL A 27 5.52 -8.38 20.08
N GLU A 28 6.77 -8.81 20.29
CA GLU A 28 7.55 -9.48 19.23
C GLU A 28 6.89 -10.80 18.80
N LEU A 29 6.45 -11.64 19.75
CA LEU A 29 5.75 -12.88 19.43
C LEU A 29 4.43 -12.62 18.68
N PHE A 30 3.66 -11.61 19.11
CA PHE A 30 2.43 -11.21 18.43
C PHE A 30 2.64 -10.82 16.97
N VAL A 31 3.64 -9.99 16.66
CA VAL A 31 3.87 -9.55 15.28
C VAL A 31 4.41 -10.68 14.40
N GLU A 32 5.15 -11.63 14.98
CA GLU A 32 5.57 -12.86 14.30
C GLU A 32 4.35 -13.71 13.92
N ARG A 33 3.45 -13.99 14.87
CA ARG A 33 2.23 -14.77 14.61
C ARG A 33 1.29 -14.08 13.64
N LEU A 34 1.18 -12.76 13.71
CA LEU A 34 0.39 -11.98 12.76
C LEU A 34 0.97 -12.05 11.34
N ALA A 35 2.30 -12.00 11.18
CA ALA A 35 2.93 -12.12 9.87
C ALA A 35 2.59 -13.47 9.21
N VAL A 36 2.64 -14.57 9.99
CA VAL A 36 2.27 -15.92 9.52
C VAL A 36 0.79 -15.97 9.13
N ALA A 37 -0.11 -15.48 9.99
CA ALA A 37 -1.55 -15.47 9.72
C ALA A 37 -1.90 -14.69 8.44
N LEU A 38 -1.30 -13.51 8.23
CA LEU A 38 -1.52 -12.71 7.03
C LEU A 38 -0.93 -13.36 5.78
N GLN A 39 0.24 -13.99 5.87
CA GLN A 39 0.85 -14.70 4.75
C GLN A 39 -0.03 -15.87 4.28
N GLU A 40 -0.58 -16.63 5.21
CA GLU A 40 -1.52 -17.72 4.91
C GLU A 40 -2.82 -17.18 4.33
N LYS A 41 -3.42 -16.16 4.98
CA LYS A 41 -4.66 -15.52 4.50
C LYS A 41 -4.50 -15.06 3.06
N PHE A 42 -3.42 -14.35 2.74
CA PHE A 42 -3.26 -13.71 1.42
C PHE A 42 -2.90 -14.69 0.29
N LYS A 43 -2.56 -15.95 0.62
CA LYS A 43 -2.25 -16.99 -0.37
C LYS A 43 -3.44 -17.17 -1.33
N GLY A 44 -3.15 -17.21 -2.63
CA GLY A 44 -4.17 -17.31 -3.69
C GLY A 44 -4.98 -16.03 -3.95
N HIS A 45 -4.78 -14.99 -3.14
CA HIS A 45 -5.52 -13.73 -3.19
C HIS A 45 -4.58 -12.52 -3.35
N TRP A 46 -3.44 -12.69 -4.03
CA TRP A 46 -2.46 -11.64 -4.27
C TRP A 46 -2.25 -11.45 -5.78
N TYR A 47 -2.61 -10.29 -6.33
CA TYR A 47 -2.63 -10.03 -7.77
C TYR A 47 -1.86 -8.74 -8.11
N PRO A 48 -0.53 -8.80 -8.32
CA PRO A 48 0.30 -7.62 -8.61
C PRO A 48 -0.18 -6.78 -9.79
N GLU A 49 -0.72 -7.41 -10.82
CA GLU A 49 -1.19 -6.78 -12.05
C GLU A 49 -2.54 -6.08 -11.85
N THR A 50 -3.31 -6.49 -10.83
CA THR A 50 -4.59 -5.87 -10.47
C THR A 50 -4.69 -5.74 -8.95
N PRO A 51 -3.97 -4.80 -8.32
CA PRO A 51 -3.82 -4.75 -6.86
C PRO A 51 -5.13 -4.66 -6.09
N SER A 52 -6.15 -4.00 -6.63
CA SER A 52 -7.48 -3.88 -6.01
C SER A 52 -8.26 -5.20 -5.98
N LYS A 53 -7.92 -6.18 -6.82
CA LYS A 53 -8.57 -7.50 -6.78
C LYS A 53 -8.24 -8.17 -5.46
N GLY A 54 -9.27 -8.58 -4.72
CA GLY A 54 -9.11 -9.20 -3.39
C GLY A 54 -8.77 -8.23 -2.25
N GLN A 55 -8.77 -6.91 -2.47
CA GLN A 55 -8.42 -5.93 -1.41
C GLN A 55 -9.32 -6.04 -0.16
N ALA A 56 -10.62 -6.30 -0.34
CA ALA A 56 -11.57 -6.41 0.76
C ALA A 56 -11.29 -7.66 1.61
N TYR A 57 -10.87 -8.75 0.97
CA TYR A 57 -10.47 -9.98 1.64
C TYR A 57 -9.17 -9.78 2.42
N ARG A 58 -8.17 -9.10 1.85
CA ARG A 58 -6.89 -8.82 2.52
C ARG A 58 -6.96 -7.74 3.60
N CYS A 59 -8.04 -6.98 3.64
CA CYS A 59 -8.25 -5.91 4.61
C CYS A 59 -8.14 -6.44 6.05
N ILE A 60 -7.53 -5.63 6.93
CA ILE A 60 -7.57 -5.80 8.38
C ILE A 60 -8.46 -4.69 8.92
N ARG A 61 -9.54 -5.03 9.62
CA ARG A 61 -10.56 -4.04 10.01
C ARG A 61 -11.02 -4.23 11.44
N VAL A 62 -10.92 -3.15 12.21
CA VAL A 62 -11.48 -3.01 13.55
C VAL A 62 -12.47 -1.84 13.51
N ASN A 63 -13.74 -2.09 13.83
CA ASN A 63 -14.75 -1.05 13.97
C ASN A 63 -15.85 -1.45 14.96
N ARG A 64 -16.93 -0.66 15.06
CA ARG A 64 -18.03 -0.91 16.02
C ARG A 64 -18.73 -2.26 15.82
N PHE A 65 -18.84 -2.72 14.57
CA PHE A 65 -19.52 -3.97 14.18
C PHE A 65 -18.55 -5.15 14.11
N HIS A 66 -17.31 -4.90 13.71
CA HIS A 66 -16.22 -5.86 13.62
C HIS A 66 -15.15 -5.46 14.63
N ARG A 67 -15.42 -5.71 15.92
CA ARG A 67 -14.55 -5.24 17.01
C ARG A 67 -13.19 -5.94 17.05
N GLN A 68 -13.10 -7.10 16.42
CA GLN A 68 -11.94 -7.96 16.45
C GLN A 68 -11.75 -8.55 15.06
N ASP A 69 -10.63 -8.23 14.42
CA ASP A 69 -10.27 -8.84 13.14
C ASP A 69 -9.83 -10.30 13.37
N PRO A 70 -10.27 -11.26 12.54
CA PRO A 70 -9.92 -12.68 12.72
C PRO A 70 -8.42 -12.95 12.81
N GLU A 71 -7.58 -12.21 12.05
CA GLU A 71 -6.13 -12.47 12.07
C GLU A 71 -5.45 -11.84 13.27
N LEU A 72 -5.95 -10.68 13.73
CA LEU A 72 -5.51 -10.12 15.01
C LEU A 72 -5.87 -11.06 16.16
N LEU A 73 -7.08 -11.63 16.15
CA LEU A 73 -7.51 -12.62 17.14
C LEU A 73 -6.67 -13.89 17.13
N ARG A 74 -6.39 -14.41 15.94
CA ARG A 74 -5.53 -15.58 15.76
C ARG A 74 -4.14 -15.31 16.34
N ALA A 75 -3.52 -14.20 15.97
CA ALA A 75 -2.21 -13.81 16.48
C ALA A 75 -2.22 -13.63 18.01
N CYS A 76 -3.25 -12.99 18.56
CA CYS A 76 -3.41 -12.87 20.02
C CYS A 76 -3.43 -14.24 20.72
N ARG A 77 -4.26 -15.16 20.22
CA ARG A 77 -4.40 -16.52 20.78
C ARG A 77 -3.08 -17.28 20.73
N GLU A 78 -2.39 -17.24 19.59
CA GLU A 78 -1.13 -17.95 19.40
C GLU A 78 0.03 -17.33 20.21
N SER A 79 -0.09 -16.06 20.59
CA SER A 79 0.90 -15.36 21.43
C SER A 79 0.54 -15.31 22.91
N GLY A 80 -0.60 -15.89 23.33
CA GLY A 80 -1.04 -15.89 24.72
C GLY A 80 -1.40 -14.51 25.28
N ILE A 81 -1.83 -13.57 24.45
CA ILE A 81 -2.23 -12.22 24.86
C ILE A 81 -3.72 -11.97 24.60
N GLN A 82 -4.34 -11.05 25.35
CA GLN A 82 -5.73 -10.67 25.10
C GLN A 82 -5.80 -9.60 24.02
N HIS A 83 -6.83 -9.66 23.17
CA HIS A 83 -7.05 -8.65 22.12
C HIS A 83 -7.26 -7.24 22.70
N SER A 84 -7.84 -7.12 23.90
CA SER A 84 -8.02 -5.85 24.61
C SER A 84 -6.70 -5.17 25.01
N ASP A 85 -5.60 -5.93 25.05
CA ASP A 85 -4.28 -5.43 25.44
C ASP A 85 -3.51 -4.85 24.26
N LEU A 86 -3.95 -5.11 23.02
CA LEU A 86 -3.35 -4.51 21.83
C LEU A 86 -3.49 -2.98 21.79
N GLY A 87 -4.46 -2.40 22.50
CA GLY A 87 -4.65 -0.95 22.57
C GLY A 87 -4.93 -0.28 21.22
N LEU A 88 -5.47 -1.03 20.24
CA LEU A 88 -5.75 -0.49 18.92
C LEU A 88 -6.88 0.55 18.94
N PRO A 89 -6.87 1.52 18.00
CA PRO A 89 -7.98 2.44 17.84
C PRO A 89 -9.31 1.72 17.60
N ARG A 90 -10.41 2.29 18.12
CA ARG A 90 -11.76 1.72 18.00
C ARG A 90 -12.22 1.54 16.55
N GLU A 91 -11.72 2.40 15.67
CA GLU A 91 -11.99 2.37 14.23
C GLU A 91 -10.66 2.49 13.48
N LEU A 92 -10.18 1.36 12.95
CA LEU A 92 -8.95 1.20 12.19
C LEU A 92 -9.23 0.31 10.98
N THR A 93 -8.82 0.75 9.80
CA THR A 93 -8.85 -0.08 8.60
C THR A 93 -7.49 -0.01 7.90
N LEU A 94 -6.90 -1.17 7.64
CA LEU A 94 -5.63 -1.32 6.93
C LEU A 94 -5.85 -2.13 5.66
N TRP A 95 -5.34 -1.62 4.55
CA TRP A 95 -5.30 -2.34 3.27
C TRP A 95 -3.86 -2.71 2.95
N ALA A 96 -3.64 -3.99 2.68
CA ALA A 96 -2.35 -4.53 2.26
C ALA A 96 -2.49 -5.01 0.81
N ASP A 97 -2.12 -4.16 -0.13
CA ASP A 97 -2.27 -4.39 -1.55
C ASP A 97 -0.89 -4.44 -2.24
N PRO A 98 -0.74 -5.15 -3.37
CA PRO A 98 0.51 -5.14 -4.12
C PRO A 98 0.97 -3.72 -4.44
N GLY A 99 2.17 -3.38 -3.95
CA GLY A 99 2.79 -2.07 -4.13
C GLY A 99 2.36 -0.99 -3.13
N GLU A 100 1.40 -1.23 -2.24
CA GLU A 100 0.90 -0.20 -1.32
C GLU A 100 0.28 -0.78 -0.03
N VAL A 101 0.63 -0.18 1.10
CA VAL A 101 -0.08 -0.35 2.36
C VAL A 101 -0.63 1.00 2.78
N CYS A 102 -1.93 1.08 3.01
CA CYS A 102 -2.58 2.29 3.49
C CYS A 102 -3.47 2.02 4.70
N CYS A 103 -3.75 3.08 5.44
CA CYS A 103 -4.48 3.04 6.69
C CYS A 103 -5.55 4.14 6.73
N ARG A 104 -6.62 3.88 7.48
CA ARG A 104 -7.63 4.87 7.85
C ARG A 104 -7.99 4.70 9.33
N TYR A 105 -8.05 5.82 10.05
CA TYR A 105 -8.62 5.88 11.39
C TYR A 105 -10.00 6.50 11.33
N GLY A 106 -11.04 5.85 11.86
CA GLY A 106 -12.41 6.35 11.76
C GLY A 106 -13.02 6.15 10.36
N GLU A 107 -14.30 5.77 10.29
CA GLU A 107 -14.91 5.38 9.01
C GLU A 107 -15.03 6.52 7.98
N GLN A 108 -15.10 7.76 8.45
CA GLN A 108 -15.32 8.95 7.62
C GLN A 108 -14.04 9.74 7.28
N ASN A 109 -12.89 9.33 7.81
CA ASN A 109 -11.64 10.04 7.57
C ASN A 109 -10.98 9.59 6.26
N PRO A 110 -10.13 10.44 5.65
CA PRO A 110 -9.35 10.02 4.51
C PRO A 110 -8.35 8.92 4.88
N CYS A 111 -8.02 8.05 3.92
CA CYS A 111 -6.90 7.12 4.06
C CYS A 111 -5.57 7.88 3.92
N PHE A 112 -4.53 7.37 4.59
CA PHE A 112 -3.15 7.82 4.44
C PHE A 112 -2.25 6.63 4.09
N SER A 113 -1.16 6.90 3.37
CA SER A 113 -0.18 5.87 3.01
C SER A 113 0.68 5.51 4.22
N VAL A 114 0.84 4.21 4.46
CA VAL A 114 1.77 3.65 5.46
C VAL A 114 3.10 3.32 4.79
N ALA A 115 3.04 2.71 3.60
CA ALA A 115 4.21 2.40 2.78
C ALA A 115 3.80 2.24 1.30
N THR A 116 4.69 2.62 0.40
CA THR A 116 4.58 2.37 -1.04
C THR A 116 5.81 1.62 -1.52
N PHE A 117 5.60 0.67 -2.42
CA PHE A 117 6.67 -0.16 -2.98
C PHE A 117 6.62 -0.03 -4.50
N PRO A 118 7.59 0.67 -5.13
CA PRO A 118 7.63 0.79 -6.57
C PRO A 118 7.79 -0.59 -7.22
N SER A 119 7.14 -0.79 -8.36
CA SER A 119 7.31 -1.98 -9.19
C SER A 119 8.67 -1.95 -9.85
N GLU A 120 9.40 -3.07 -9.83
CA GLU A 120 10.72 -3.21 -10.46
C GLU A 120 10.69 -2.94 -11.99
N GLU A 121 9.51 -3.01 -12.62
CA GLU A 121 9.30 -2.66 -14.03
C GLU A 121 9.44 -1.15 -14.35
N GLU A 122 9.35 -0.27 -13.36
CA GLU A 122 9.51 1.18 -13.56
C GLU A 122 10.97 1.51 -13.93
N ASP A 123 11.92 0.77 -13.36
CA ASP A 123 13.36 0.93 -13.58
C ASP A 123 13.76 0.54 -15.01
N GLY A 124 13.19 -0.55 -15.55
CA GLY A 124 13.42 -0.99 -16.93
C GLY A 124 12.84 -0.03 -17.98
N LYS A 125 11.70 0.61 -17.69
CA LYS A 125 11.11 1.62 -18.58
C LYS A 125 11.91 2.92 -18.59
N ASP A 126 12.49 3.32 -17.47
CA ASP A 126 13.33 4.52 -17.41
C ASP A 126 14.70 4.31 -18.04
N VAL A 127 15.28 3.12 -17.93
CA VAL A 127 16.47 2.74 -18.71
C VAL A 127 16.17 2.71 -20.20
N ALA A 128 15.07 2.08 -20.62
CA ALA A 128 14.68 2.05 -22.03
C ALA A 128 14.47 3.47 -22.61
N LYS A 129 13.77 4.36 -21.89
CA LYS A 129 13.59 5.76 -22.30
C LYS A 129 14.90 6.54 -22.37
N LYS A 130 15.85 6.29 -21.45
CA LYS A 130 17.18 6.91 -21.49
C LYS A 130 17.99 6.44 -22.70
N VAL A 131 17.94 5.15 -23.01
CA VAL A 131 18.61 4.57 -24.18
C VAL A 131 18.03 5.11 -25.47
N THR A 132 16.70 5.18 -25.61
CA THR A 132 16.06 5.74 -26.81
C THR A 132 16.40 7.22 -26.98
N SER A 133 16.38 8.01 -25.89
CA SER A 133 16.72 9.43 -25.95
C SER A 133 18.21 9.68 -26.26
N ALA A 134 19.11 8.80 -25.80
CA ALA A 134 20.52 8.85 -26.15
C ALA A 134 20.75 8.48 -27.61
N LEU A 135 20.03 7.47 -28.12
CA LEU A 135 20.10 7.05 -29.52
C LEU A 135 19.59 8.15 -30.46
N GLU A 136 18.46 8.79 -30.14
CA GLU A 136 17.90 9.91 -30.91
C GLU A 136 18.91 11.07 -31.03
N ARG A 137 19.60 11.42 -29.93
CA ARG A 137 20.66 12.45 -29.92
C ARG A 137 21.86 12.09 -30.80
N VAL A 138 22.26 10.82 -30.83
CA VAL A 138 23.37 10.37 -31.69
C VAL A 138 22.97 10.38 -33.17
N THR A 139 21.71 10.05 -33.48
CA THR A 139 21.22 10.02 -34.86
C THR A 139 20.85 11.40 -35.41
N SER A 140 20.53 12.38 -34.56
CA SER A 140 20.20 13.74 -35.01
C SER A 140 21.37 14.48 -35.64
N ASP A 141 22.60 14.11 -35.29
CA ASP A 141 23.81 14.77 -35.78
C ASP A 141 24.15 14.39 -37.23
N TYR A 142 23.49 13.35 -37.79
CA TYR A 142 23.72 12.87 -39.15
C TYR A 142 22.74 13.42 -40.21
N HIS A 143 21.80 14.28 -39.81
CA HIS A 143 20.80 14.86 -40.73
C HIS A 143 20.96 16.36 -41.02
N SER A 144 22.01 17.02 -40.53
CA SER A 144 22.28 18.44 -40.85
C SER A 144 23.21 18.63 -42.07
N GLY A 145 23.33 17.63 -42.94
CA GLY A 145 24.11 17.70 -44.17
C GLY A 145 23.33 18.25 -45.36
N SER A 146 22.97 19.54 -45.36
CA SER A 146 22.67 20.25 -46.61
C SER A 146 22.94 21.76 -46.51
N SER A 147 24.16 22.11 -46.94
CA SER A 147 24.65 23.32 -47.66
C SER A 147 23.86 24.65 -47.60
N SER A 148 24.54 25.73 -47.18
CA SER A 148 24.87 26.88 -48.06
C SER A 148 25.69 27.95 -47.30
N ASP A 149 26.69 28.52 -47.96
CA ASP A 149 27.67 29.53 -47.49
C ASP A 149 27.07 30.92 -47.17
N GLU A 150 27.69 31.65 -46.21
CA GLU A 150 28.40 32.93 -46.40
C GLU A 150 28.57 33.72 -45.08
N GLU A 151 29.61 34.55 -45.09
CA GLU A 151 30.38 35.28 -44.08
C GLU A 151 29.65 36.15 -43.02
N GLY A 152 30.33 36.40 -41.88
CA GLY A 152 30.38 37.76 -41.31
C GLY A 152 30.12 37.99 -39.81
N THR A 153 31.21 38.02 -39.03
CA THR A 153 31.49 38.92 -37.87
C THR A 153 30.69 38.87 -36.55
N ARG A 154 31.47 38.49 -35.52
CA ARG A 154 31.77 39.20 -34.24
C ARG A 154 30.79 39.14 -33.04
N THR A 155 31.45 38.98 -31.89
CA THR A 155 31.13 39.38 -30.50
C THR A 155 30.44 38.38 -29.56
N SER A 156 31.21 37.87 -28.59
CA SER A 156 30.79 37.52 -27.21
C SER A 156 30.50 38.83 -26.45
N PRO A 157 29.76 38.90 -25.30
CA PRO A 157 29.89 37.98 -24.15
C PRO A 157 28.65 37.74 -23.24
N LEU A 158 28.78 36.74 -22.35
CA LEU A 158 28.23 36.62 -20.98
C LEU A 158 26.73 36.86 -20.71
N THR A 159 26.04 35.81 -20.23
CA THR A 159 25.11 35.92 -19.10
C THR A 159 25.14 34.65 -18.24
N ILE A 160 25.58 34.83 -16.99
CA ILE A 160 25.38 33.89 -15.87
C ILE A 160 23.90 33.97 -15.49
N ASP A 161 23.16 32.86 -15.57
CA ASP A 161 21.83 32.78 -14.94
C ASP A 161 21.95 32.13 -13.55
N HIS A 162 21.56 32.91 -12.55
CA HIS A 162 21.35 32.50 -11.17
C HIS A 162 19.83 32.31 -10.99
N SER A 163 19.31 31.11 -11.25
CA SER A 163 17.91 30.78 -10.95
C SER A 163 17.83 29.91 -9.69
N ARG A 164 17.21 30.52 -8.67
CA ARG A 164 16.91 30.00 -7.33
C ARG A 164 15.99 28.78 -7.39
N GLY A 165 16.09 27.97 -6.35
CA GLY A 165 15.39 26.69 -6.20
C GLY A 165 13.88 26.75 -6.39
N ALA A 166 13.39 25.69 -7.02
CA ALA A 166 12.06 25.15 -6.80
C ALA A 166 12.24 23.65 -6.57
N TYR A 167 12.01 23.19 -5.33
CA TYR A 167 11.75 21.79 -5.07
C TYR A 167 10.45 21.44 -5.79
N GLN A 168 10.53 21.10 -7.08
CA GLN A 168 9.45 20.43 -7.76
C GLN A 168 9.35 19.04 -7.16
N VAL A 169 8.46 18.91 -6.18
CA VAL A 169 7.90 17.63 -5.77
C VAL A 169 7.28 17.03 -7.02
N PHE A 170 8.04 16.18 -7.72
CA PHE A 170 7.51 15.26 -8.69
C PHE A 170 6.51 14.38 -7.96
N ARG A 171 5.24 14.78 -7.99
CA ARG A 171 4.13 13.86 -7.74
C ARG A 171 4.00 13.03 -9.03
N PRO A 172 4.25 11.71 -9.01
CA PRO A 172 3.85 10.89 -10.13
C PRO A 172 2.32 10.96 -10.20
N ARG A 173 1.84 11.68 -11.20
CA ARG A 173 0.43 11.81 -11.55
C ARG A 173 0.05 10.55 -12.30
N ASN A 174 -0.60 9.60 -11.63
CA ASN A 174 -1.62 8.67 -12.17
C ASN A 174 -2.03 7.54 -11.20
N ARG A 175 -2.34 7.84 -9.92
CA ARG A 175 -3.13 6.90 -9.11
C ARG A 175 -4.10 7.64 -8.21
N ALA A 176 -5.40 7.35 -8.37
CA ALA A 176 -6.43 7.93 -7.54
C ALA A 176 -6.20 7.50 -6.07
N PRO A 177 -6.21 8.44 -5.10
CA PRO A 177 -6.14 8.11 -3.68
C PRO A 177 -7.25 7.13 -3.29
N HIS A 178 -6.99 6.29 -2.28
CA HIS A 178 -7.94 5.27 -1.80
C HIS A 178 -9.35 5.82 -1.45
N SER A 179 -9.48 7.13 -1.21
CA SER A 179 -10.77 7.82 -1.04
C SER A 179 -11.65 7.88 -2.29
N LEU A 180 -11.11 7.64 -3.49
CA LEU A 180 -11.83 7.76 -4.77
C LEU A 180 -12.11 6.41 -5.45
N ARG A 181 -11.69 5.29 -4.85
CA ARG A 181 -12.01 3.96 -5.38
C ARG A 181 -13.38 3.51 -4.86
N HIS A 182 -14.45 3.92 -5.54
CA HIS A 182 -15.81 3.40 -5.33
C HIS A 182 -15.96 1.90 -5.67
N ASN A 183 -14.90 1.25 -6.15
CA ASN A 183 -14.93 -0.15 -6.58
C ASN A 183 -14.44 -1.06 -5.45
N LEU A 184 -15.21 -1.14 -4.36
CA LEU A 184 -15.22 -2.34 -3.54
C LEU A 184 -15.62 -3.49 -4.47
N TRP A 185 -14.67 -4.34 -4.84
CA TRP A 185 -14.99 -5.55 -5.58
C TRP A 185 -15.85 -6.45 -4.69
N PHE A 186 -17.16 -6.45 -4.95
CA PHE A 186 -18.07 -7.47 -4.46
C PHE A 186 -18.01 -8.65 -5.43
N PRO A 187 -17.94 -9.90 -4.95
CA PRO A 187 -18.07 -11.05 -5.83
C PRO A 187 -19.41 -10.99 -6.58
N PRO A 188 -19.47 -11.37 -7.88
CA PRO A 188 -20.75 -11.58 -8.54
C PRO A 188 -21.40 -12.81 -7.90
N GLY A 189 -22.34 -12.60 -6.98
CA GLY A 189 -23.01 -13.73 -6.32
C GLY A 189 -23.91 -13.44 -5.13
N TYR A 190 -23.96 -12.24 -4.55
CA TYR A 190 -24.89 -11.96 -3.44
C TYR A 190 -25.69 -10.68 -3.72
N ARG A 191 -26.82 -10.86 -4.40
CA ARG A 191 -27.97 -9.95 -4.34
C ARG A 191 -28.89 -10.46 -3.21
N GLY A 192 -29.34 -9.55 -2.36
CA GLY A 192 -29.79 -9.83 -1.00
C GLY A 192 -31.11 -10.59 -0.82
N GLY A 193 -31.30 -11.02 0.43
CA GLY A 193 -32.54 -11.50 1.04
C GLY A 193 -32.30 -11.78 2.53
N PRO A 194 -33.22 -11.40 3.45
CA PRO A 194 -33.03 -11.56 4.89
C PRO A 194 -33.53 -12.92 5.36
N GLY A 195 -32.79 -13.57 6.28
CA GLY A 195 -33.35 -14.60 7.14
C GLY A 195 -32.48 -15.84 7.34
N TYR A 196 -32.55 -16.35 8.57
CA TYR A 196 -32.11 -17.66 9.04
C TYR A 196 -30.60 -17.87 9.28
N TRP A 197 -30.15 -17.46 10.46
CA TRP A 197 -29.27 -18.34 11.25
C TRP A 197 -30.10 -18.87 12.40
N ASP A 198 -30.47 -20.14 12.28
CA ASP A 198 -31.20 -20.89 13.30
C ASP A 198 -30.46 -20.86 14.64
N THR A 199 -31.21 -20.47 15.66
CA THR A 199 -30.99 -20.85 17.05
C THR A 199 -31.08 -22.36 17.18
N ASN A 200 -29.95 -23.04 17.38
CA ASN A 200 -29.96 -24.27 18.15
C ASN A 200 -28.56 -24.61 18.66
N MET A 201 -28.35 -24.40 19.96
CA MET A 201 -27.45 -25.18 20.84
C MET A 201 -27.69 -24.70 22.28
N LEU A 202 -28.84 -25.06 22.81
CA LEU A 202 -29.09 -25.18 24.25
C LEU A 202 -29.82 -26.52 24.45
N HIS A 203 -29.12 -27.53 24.97
CA HIS A 203 -29.52 -28.37 26.11
C HIS A 203 -28.77 -29.72 26.12
N GLY A 204 -28.36 -30.10 27.32
CA GLY A 204 -28.01 -31.47 27.71
C GLY A 204 -26.54 -31.62 28.05
N TYR A 205 -26.17 -31.58 29.34
CA TYR A 205 -26.07 -32.77 30.18
C TYR A 205 -26.17 -32.36 31.66
N SER A 206 -27.00 -33.10 32.39
CA SER A 206 -26.96 -33.25 33.86
C SER A 206 -25.76 -34.08 34.29
#